data_AF-A0A451AJ41-F1
#
_entry.id   AF-A0A451AJ41-F1
#
_cell.length_a   1.000
_cell.length_b   1.000
_cell.length_c   1.000
_cell.angle_alpha   90.00
_cell.angle_beta   90.00
_cell.angle_gamma   90.00
#
_symmetry.space_group_name_H-M   'P 1'
#
loop_
_entity.id
_entity.type
_entity.pdbx_description
1 polymer ?
#
loop_
_entity_poly.entity_id
_entity_poly.type
_entity_poly.pdbx_seq_one_letter_code
_entity_poly.pdbx_strand_id
1 'polypeptide(L)' 'KRGLGTLSLTLQHGNSKLAAGAKLTLSGFRNGVDGDWVATRVNHNLSGGGYSTRVDAEIPKGR' A
#
# COMPACT_ATOMS: atom_id res chain seq x y z
N LYS A 1 -10.06 13.88 -7.86
CA LYS A 1 -8.70 13.77 -8.44
C LYS A 1 -7.90 12.77 -7.60
N ARG A 2 -7.44 11.66 -8.20
CA ARG A 2 -6.43 10.77 -7.59
C ARG A 2 -5.09 11.52 -7.56
N GLY A 3 -4.27 11.31 -6.53
CA GLY A 3 -2.91 11.87 -6.48
C GLY A 3 -2.11 11.42 -7.71
N LEU A 4 -1.05 12.15 -8.09
CA LEU A 4 -0.28 12.02 -9.34
C LEU A 4 0.32 10.61 -9.63
N GLY A 5 0.09 9.61 -8.78
CA GLY A 5 0.42 8.20 -8.98
C GLY A 5 -0.46 7.29 -8.14
N THR A 6 -0.73 6.08 -8.64
CA THR A 6 -1.45 5.01 -7.94
C THR A 6 -0.59 3.76 -7.84
N LEU A 7 -0.71 3.04 -6.73
CA LEU A 7 0.02 1.82 -6.45
C LEU A 7 -0.95 0.71 -6.04
N SER A 8 -0.63 -0.53 -6.43
CA SER A 8 -1.29 -1.73 -5.92
C SER A 8 -0.24 -2.78 -5.65
N LEU A 9 -0.20 -3.30 -4.42
CA LEU A 9 0.79 -4.29 -3.96
C LEU A 9 0.12 -5.38 -3.12
N THR A 10 0.75 -6.56 -3.10
CA THR A 10 0.35 -7.67 -2.23
C THR A 10 1.51 -8.04 -1.34
N LEU A 11 1.30 -7.96 -0.03
CA LEU A 11 2.20 -8.51 0.98
C LEU A 11 1.88 -9.99 1.16
N GLN A 12 2.83 -10.87 0.80
CA GLN A 12 2.70 -12.31 0.98
C GLN A 12 2.72 -12.71 2.46
N HIS A 13 3.48 -11.98 3.26
CA HIS A 13 3.37 -11.98 4.72
C HIS A 13 2.51 -10.77 5.10
N GLY A 14 1.23 -11.00 5.31
CA GLY A 14 0.26 -9.95 5.61
C GLY A 14 0.62 -9.15 6.85
N ASN A 15 0.03 -7.95 6.97
CA ASN A 15 0.25 -7.06 8.10
C ASN A 15 -1.09 -6.51 8.61
N SER A 16 -1.53 -6.99 9.77
CA SER A 16 -2.83 -6.67 10.36
C SER A 16 -2.92 -5.25 10.91
N LYS A 17 -1.80 -4.52 10.98
CA LYS A 17 -1.78 -3.12 11.38
C LYS A 17 -2.12 -2.17 10.23
N LEU A 18 -2.21 -2.66 9.00
CA LEU A 18 -2.54 -1.84 7.85
C LEU A 18 -4.05 -1.61 7.75
N ALA A 19 -4.44 -0.37 7.50
CA ALA A 19 -5.82 0.03 7.23
C ALA A 19 -5.84 1.15 6.19
N ALA A 20 -7.01 1.46 5.64
CA ALA A 20 -7.15 2.65 4.80
C ALA A 20 -6.76 3.92 5.59
N GLY A 21 -6.11 4.86 4.92
CA GLY A 21 -5.52 6.06 5.52
C GLY A 21 -4.12 5.86 6.12
N ALA A 22 -3.61 4.62 6.19
CA ALA A 22 -2.26 4.38 6.68
C ALA A 22 -1.21 5.06 5.79
N LYS A 23 -0.25 5.73 6.43
CA LYS A 23 0.96 6.25 5.77
C LYS A 23 1.89 5.08 5.50
N LEU A 24 2.43 5.02 4.29
CA LEU A 24 3.38 4.02 3.84
C LEU A 24 4.64 4.72 3.37
N THR A 25 5.79 4.13 3.67
CA THR A 25 7.07 4.54 3.07
C THR A 25 7.59 3.38 2.27
N LEU A 26 7.79 3.59 0.97
CA LEU A 26 8.34 2.60 0.05
C LEU A 26 9.81 2.88 -0.20
N SER A 27 10.60 1.83 -0.17
CA SER A 27 12.03 1.86 -0.41
C SER A 27 12.46 0.62 -1.19
N GLY A 28 13.43 0.77 -2.09
CA GLY A 28 13.96 -0.35 -2.89
C GLY A 28 13.17 -0.64 -4.16
N PHE A 29 12.26 0.26 -4.54
CA PHE A 29 11.62 0.28 -5.85
C PHE A 29 12.41 1.18 -6.81
N ARG A 30 11.99 1.23 -8.07
CA ARG A 30 12.58 2.14 -9.06
C ARG A 30 12.38 3.61 -8.65
N ASN A 31 13.27 4.47 -9.14
CA ASN A 31 13.14 5.93 -9.02
C ASN A 31 11.73 6.40 -9.45
N GLY A 32 11.09 7.20 -8.61
CA GLY A 32 9.72 7.68 -8.80
C GLY A 32 8.61 6.80 -8.17
N VAL A 33 8.95 5.63 -7.63
CA VAL A 33 8.03 4.82 -6.80
C VAL A 33 8.40 4.90 -5.32
N ASP A 34 9.70 4.93 -5.02
CA ASP A 34 10.20 5.18 -3.66
C ASP A 34 9.65 6.50 -3.10
N GLY A 35 9.39 6.52 -1.79
CA GLY A 35 8.85 7.67 -1.08
C GLY A 35 7.54 7.38 -0.33
N ASP A 36 6.82 8.44 -0.01
CA ASP A 36 5.62 8.39 0.83
C ASP A 36 4.34 8.16 0.02
N TRP A 37 3.48 7.32 0.57
CA TRP A 37 2.19 6.93 0.00
C TRP A 37 1.11 6.90 1.08
N VAL A 38 -0.15 6.99 0.68
CA VAL A 38 -1.30 6.80 1.57
C VAL A 38 -2.12 5.62 1.06
N ALA A 39 -2.33 4.62 1.91
CA ALA A 39 -3.21 3.50 1.62
C ALA A 39 -4.64 4.01 1.43
N THR A 40 -5.23 3.73 0.28
CA THR A 40 -6.64 4.04 -0.03
C THR A 40 -7.56 2.86 0.21
N ARG A 41 -7.02 1.64 0.13
CA ARG A 41 -7.74 0.40 0.40
C ARG A 41 -6.78 -0.65 0.93
N VAL A 42 -7.22 -1.38 1.94
CA VAL A 42 -6.51 -2.54 2.47
C VAL A 42 -7.47 -3.72 2.51
N ASN A 43 -7.05 -4.86 1.98
CA ASN A 43 -7.80 -6.10 2.02
C ASN A 43 -6.91 -7.20 2.61
N HIS A 44 -7.35 -7.75 3.74
CA HIS A 44 -6.72 -8.86 4.43
C HIS A 44 -7.36 -10.17 3.95
N ASN A 45 -6.53 -11.11 3.50
CA ASN A 45 -6.99 -12.43 3.09
C ASN A 45 -6.26 -13.49 3.91
N LEU A 46 -7.03 -14.33 4.59
CA LEU A 46 -6.54 -15.51 5.28
C LEU A 46 -7.10 -16.75 4.59
N SER A 47 -6.20 -17.56 4.03
CA SER A 47 -6.54 -18.76 3.28
C SER A 47 -5.57 -19.90 3.58
N GLY A 48 -5.72 -21.05 2.91
CA GLY A 48 -4.77 -22.15 2.99
C GLY A 48 -3.33 -21.78 2.58
N GLY A 49 -3.15 -20.69 1.83
CA GLY A 49 -1.84 -20.12 1.48
C GLY A 49 -1.26 -19.18 2.55
N GLY A 50 -1.91 -19.06 3.71
CA GLY A 50 -1.50 -18.17 4.80
C GLY A 50 -2.18 -16.81 4.77
N TYR A 51 -1.58 -15.88 5.52
CA TYR A 51 -2.09 -14.52 5.69
C TYR A 51 -1.42 -13.57 4.69
N SER A 52 -2.21 -12.98 3.79
CA SER A 52 -1.76 -11.98 2.83
C SER A 52 -2.52 -10.67 2.99
N THR A 53 -1.94 -9.56 2.52
CA THR A 53 -2.60 -8.25 2.56
C THR A 53 -2.40 -7.52 1.23
N ARG A 54 -3.49 -7.21 0.54
CA ARG A 54 -3.49 -6.34 -0.64
C ARG A 54 -3.68 -4.90 -0.22
N VAL A 55 -2.84 -4.00 -0.74
CA VAL A 55 -2.88 -2.57 -0.46
C VAL A 55 -2.94 -1.81 -1.78
N ASP A 56 -3.96 -0.98 -1.93
CA ASP A 56 -4.00 0.05 -2.96
C ASP A 56 -3.66 1.40 -2.31
N ALA A 57 -2.78 2.18 -2.93
CA ALA A 57 -2.30 3.46 -2.39
C ALA A 57 -2.21 4.56 -3.44
N GLU A 58 -2.16 5.82 -2.99
CA GLU A 58 -1.92 6.99 -3.83
C GLU A 58 -0.85 7.89 -3.23
N ILE A 59 -0.25 8.75 -4.06
CA ILE A 59 0.65 9.81 -3.59
C ILE A 59 -0.13 10.74 -2.64
N PRO A 60 0.42 11.13 -1.47
CA PRO A 60 -0.23 11.99 -0.50
C PRO A 60 -0.75 13.28 -1.14
N LYS A 61 -1.98 13.68 -0.79
CA LYS A 61 -2.54 14.95 -1.24
C LYS A 61 -1.99 16.07 -0.35
N GLY A 62 -1.17 16.95 -0.91
CA GLY A 62 -0.66 18.14 -0.22
C GLY A 62 0.87 18.27 -0.20
N ARG A 63 1.51 18.23 -1.37
CA ARG A 63 2.85 18.79 -1.54
C ARG A 63 2.75 20.12 -2.27
#